data_AF-E7RV98-F1
#
_entry.id   AF-E7RV98-F1
#
_cell.length_a   1.000
_cell.length_b   1.000
_cell.length_c   1.000
_cell.angle_alpha   90.00
_cell.angle_beta   90.00
_cell.angle_gamma   90.00
#
_symmetry.space_group_name_H-M   'P 1'
#
loop_
_entity.id
_entity.type
_entity.pdbx_description
1 polymer ?
#
loop_
_entity_poly.entity_id
_entity_poly.type
_entity_poly.pdbx_seq_one_letter_code
_entity_poly.pdbx_strand_id
1 'polypeptide(L)'
;MNATPHSHRLLLAAALALSAGSVQAAQTTGSQPIEKADPAAIQPDTDVPPPQPISDEVIGQEYDAYRQSVKGQKMYTVSYILLSDETEARQWIARLRSGASFEKAAREHSRHPLSAKEGGKLGTFATCRWARDTVQLLDTLKPGQIYAKPVKASAGWGIYRLDAVKALEPISYAQYKEQLLSATFKPECPWVPPVTVGVPREP
;
A
#
# COMPACT_ATOMS: atom_id res chain seq x y z
N MET A 1 3.72 4.29 66.54
CA MET A 1 3.52 2.92 67.07
C MET A 1 3.50 2.02 65.85
N ASN A 2 4.66 1.47 65.44
CA ASN A 2 5.25 0.19 65.89
C ASN A 2 4.47 -1.02 65.34
N ALA A 3 5.08 -2.02 64.68
CA ALA A 3 6.51 -2.18 64.36
C ALA A 3 6.75 -3.21 63.22
N THR A 4 7.87 -3.09 62.53
CA THR A 4 8.59 -4.20 61.87
C THR A 4 9.57 -4.85 62.86
N PRO A 5 9.77 -6.18 62.84
CA PRO A 5 11.09 -6.80 62.55
C PRO A 5 10.93 -8.11 61.73
N HIS A 6 11.94 -8.89 61.27
CA HIS A 6 13.40 -8.80 61.05
C HIS A 6 13.74 -9.93 60.01
N SER A 7 14.63 -9.82 59.03
CA SER A 7 16.09 -9.55 58.96
C SER A 7 16.97 -10.82 58.89
N HIS A 8 18.12 -10.68 58.20
CA HIS A 8 19.29 -11.59 58.13
C HIS A 8 19.19 -12.77 57.15
N ARG A 9 20.26 -13.21 56.47
CA ARG A 9 21.66 -12.77 56.24
C ARG A 9 22.12 -13.51 54.95
N LEU A 10 23.20 -13.20 54.22
CA LEU A 10 24.57 -12.85 54.62
C LEU A 10 25.31 -12.25 53.40
N LEU A 11 26.31 -11.38 53.62
CA LEU A 11 27.27 -10.98 52.57
C LEU A 11 28.30 -12.08 52.31
N LEU A 12 28.94 -12.05 51.14
CA LEU A 12 30.40 -12.18 51.06
C LEU A 12 30.96 -11.45 49.81
N ALA A 13 32.14 -10.85 49.94
CA ALA A 13 32.83 -10.10 48.90
C ALA A 13 34.35 -10.35 48.96
N ALA A 14 35.02 -10.42 47.80
CA ALA A 14 36.47 -10.32 47.58
C ALA A 14 36.70 -10.25 46.06
N ALA A 15 37.24 -9.17 45.48
CA ALA A 15 38.66 -8.77 45.42
C ALA A 15 39.46 -9.59 44.35
N LEU A 16 39.78 -9.02 43.18
CA LEU A 16 40.95 -8.16 42.85
C LEU A 16 42.31 -8.89 42.81
N ALA A 17 42.89 -9.03 41.61
CA ALA A 17 44.30 -8.73 41.31
C ALA A 17 44.62 -8.80 39.81
N LEU A 18 45.54 -7.95 39.35
CA LEU A 18 46.13 -7.94 38.00
C LEU A 18 47.39 -8.82 37.95
N SER A 19 47.82 -9.23 36.75
CA SER A 19 49.21 -9.01 36.30
C SER A 19 49.40 -9.35 34.81
N ALA A 20 50.35 -8.67 34.18
CA ALA A 20 50.67 -8.78 32.75
C ALA A 20 51.85 -9.73 32.49
N GLY A 21 51.97 -10.21 31.25
CA GLY A 21 53.15 -10.90 30.71
C GLY A 21 53.35 -10.49 29.24
N SER A 22 54.57 -10.11 28.87
CA SER A 22 54.88 -9.38 27.64
C SER A 22 56.03 -10.04 26.84
N VAL A 23 56.31 -9.47 25.65
CA VAL A 23 57.59 -9.49 24.89
C VAL A 23 57.76 -10.55 23.76
N GLN A 24 57.45 -10.10 22.54
CA GLN A 24 58.34 -9.89 21.38
C GLN A 24 59.35 -10.97 20.87
N ALA A 25 59.27 -11.27 19.56
CA ALA A 25 60.33 -11.35 18.52
C ALA A 25 59.96 -12.41 17.45
N ALA A 26 59.68 -12.05 16.18
CA ALA A 26 60.63 -11.94 15.05
C ALA A 26 61.29 -13.30 14.67
N GLN A 27 61.41 -13.75 13.40
CA GLN A 27 61.64 -13.01 12.15
C GLN A 27 61.07 -13.71 10.88
N THR A 28 60.97 -12.94 9.79
CA THR A 28 61.13 -13.28 8.33
C THR A 28 61.06 -14.75 7.86
N THR A 29 60.44 -15.05 6.71
CA THR A 29 61.04 -14.84 5.37
C THR A 29 60.02 -15.03 4.24
N GLY A 30 60.16 -14.30 3.12
CA GLY A 30 59.63 -14.75 1.82
C GLY A 30 58.78 -13.74 1.04
N SER A 31 59.41 -12.80 0.35
CA SER A 31 58.75 -11.95 -0.65
C SER A 31 58.35 -12.76 -1.90
N GLN A 32 57.12 -12.58 -2.39
CA GLN A 32 56.79 -12.80 -3.80
C GLN A 32 56.25 -11.49 -4.40
N PRO A 33 56.54 -11.16 -5.68
CA PRO A 33 56.19 -9.86 -6.24
C PRO A 33 54.70 -9.71 -6.49
N ILE A 34 54.21 -8.47 -6.43
CA ILE A 34 52.87 -8.13 -6.91
C ILE A 34 52.94 -8.11 -8.44
N GLU A 35 52.64 -9.25 -9.08
CA GLU A 35 52.47 -9.29 -10.54
C GLU A 35 51.33 -8.34 -10.93
N LYS A 36 51.60 -7.43 -11.87
CA LYS A 36 50.59 -6.48 -12.35
C LYS A 36 49.58 -7.22 -13.21
N ALA A 37 48.43 -7.53 -12.64
CA ALA A 37 47.33 -8.13 -13.38
C ALA A 37 46.93 -7.25 -14.58
N ASP A 38 46.84 -7.87 -15.75
CA ASP A 38 46.40 -7.23 -16.99
C ASP A 38 44.96 -6.71 -16.85
N PRO A 39 44.64 -5.46 -17.22
CA PRO A 39 43.29 -4.91 -17.09
C PRO A 39 42.27 -5.47 -18.12
N ALA A 40 42.62 -6.54 -18.83
CA ALA A 40 41.86 -7.09 -19.96
C ALA A 40 41.03 -8.35 -19.62
N ALA A 41 41.03 -8.84 -18.38
CA ALA A 41 40.42 -10.11 -17.99
C ALA A 41 39.41 -10.02 -16.84
N ILE A 42 38.49 -9.03 -16.89
CA ILE A 42 37.22 -9.13 -16.15
C ILE A 42 36.21 -9.82 -17.07
N GLN A 43 36.19 -11.15 -17.04
CA GLN A 43 35.04 -11.90 -17.55
C GLN A 43 33.83 -11.55 -16.66
N PRO A 44 32.65 -11.21 -17.21
CA PRO A 44 31.46 -11.08 -16.37
C PRO A 44 31.12 -12.45 -15.78
N ASP A 45 30.93 -12.52 -14.47
CA ASP A 45 30.33 -13.70 -13.83
C ASP A 45 28.92 -13.91 -14.41
N THR A 46 28.80 -14.87 -15.32
CA THR A 46 27.55 -15.26 -15.97
C THR A 46 26.85 -16.42 -15.26
N ASP A 47 27.33 -16.83 -14.09
CA ASP A 47 26.73 -17.86 -13.23
C ASP A 47 25.56 -17.31 -12.39
N VAL A 48 24.70 -16.51 -13.02
CA VAL A 48 23.33 -16.31 -12.54
C VAL A 48 22.48 -17.38 -13.22
N PRO A 49 22.13 -18.49 -12.53
CA PRO A 49 21.31 -19.52 -13.14
C PRO A 49 20.00 -18.93 -13.65
N PRO A 50 19.49 -19.38 -14.82
CA PRO A 50 18.27 -18.83 -15.39
C PRO A 50 17.12 -18.92 -14.39
N PRO A 51 16.21 -17.92 -14.35
CA PRO A 51 15.12 -17.89 -13.39
C PRO A 51 14.31 -19.19 -13.51
N GLN A 52 14.33 -19.99 -12.45
CA GLN A 52 13.65 -21.28 -12.42
C GLN A 52 12.13 -21.04 -12.57
N PRO A 53 11.43 -21.86 -13.38
CA PRO A 53 10.00 -21.71 -13.53
C PRO A 53 9.30 -21.85 -12.17
N ILE A 54 8.40 -20.92 -11.88
CA ILE A 54 7.57 -20.92 -10.69
C ILE A 54 6.80 -22.24 -10.64
N SER A 55 6.84 -22.96 -9.52
CA SER A 55 6.03 -24.17 -9.37
C SER A 55 4.55 -23.82 -9.28
N ASP A 56 3.68 -24.68 -9.84
CA ASP A 56 2.23 -24.49 -9.78
C ASP A 56 1.69 -24.40 -8.34
N GLU A 57 2.38 -25.03 -7.38
CA GLU A 57 2.09 -24.89 -5.96
C GLU A 57 2.33 -23.46 -5.45
N VAL A 58 3.47 -22.84 -5.79
CA VAL A 58 3.79 -21.46 -5.41
C VAL A 58 2.80 -20.47 -6.05
N ILE A 59 2.45 -20.67 -7.33
CA ILE A 59 1.43 -19.85 -8.01
C ILE A 59 0.06 -19.98 -7.32
N GLY A 60 -0.30 -21.19 -6.87
CA GLY A 60 -1.52 -21.44 -6.09
C GLY A 60 -1.53 -20.70 -4.75
N GLN A 61 -0.43 -20.77 -3.99
CA GLN A 61 -0.28 -20.06 -2.71
C GLN A 61 -0.32 -18.53 -2.89
N GLU A 62 0.31 -17.99 -3.93
CA GLU A 62 0.29 -16.56 -4.21
C GLU A 62 -1.12 -16.08 -4.63
N TYR A 63 -1.82 -16.88 -5.45
CA TYR A 63 -3.21 -16.62 -5.80
C TYR A 63 -4.14 -16.63 -4.58
N ASP A 64 -3.96 -17.57 -3.64
CA ASP A 64 -4.74 -17.61 -2.41
C ASP A 64 -4.55 -16.35 -1.56
N ALA A 65 -3.31 -15.87 -1.44
CA ALA A 65 -3.02 -14.61 -0.77
C ALA A 65 -3.63 -13.40 -1.50
N TYR A 66 -3.59 -13.37 -2.84
CA TYR A 66 -4.29 -12.36 -3.65
C TYR A 66 -5.82 -12.39 -3.42
N ARG A 67 -6.44 -13.57 -3.37
CA ARG A 67 -7.87 -13.70 -3.03
C ARG A 67 -8.19 -13.16 -1.64
N GLN A 68 -7.33 -13.39 -0.64
CA GLN A 68 -7.52 -12.81 0.69
C GLN A 68 -7.29 -11.30 0.71
N SER A 69 -6.33 -10.76 -0.05
CA SER A 69 -6.08 -9.30 -0.09
C SER A 69 -7.23 -8.53 -0.73
N VAL A 70 -7.94 -9.13 -1.68
CA VAL A 70 -9.16 -8.59 -2.30
C VAL A 70 -10.40 -8.66 -1.39
N LYS A 71 -10.44 -9.63 -0.47
CA LYS A 71 -11.64 -9.94 0.33
C LYS A 71 -12.14 -8.74 1.15
N GLY A 72 -13.42 -8.40 0.95
CA GLY A 72 -14.07 -7.27 1.63
C GLY A 72 -13.79 -5.90 1.01
N GLN A 73 -12.90 -5.81 0.02
CA GLN A 73 -12.75 -4.59 -0.79
C GLN A 73 -13.95 -4.41 -1.74
N LYS A 74 -14.17 -3.18 -2.17
CA LYS A 74 -15.32 -2.76 -2.98
C LYS A 74 -14.85 -1.91 -4.15
N MET A 75 -15.62 -1.94 -5.23
CA MET A 75 -15.54 -0.96 -6.31
C MET A 75 -16.69 0.02 -6.15
N TYR A 76 -16.36 1.31 -5.98
CA TYR A 76 -17.34 2.40 -5.87
C TYR A 76 -17.40 3.17 -7.19
N THR A 77 -18.58 3.27 -7.79
CA THR A 77 -18.89 4.23 -8.86
C THR A 77 -19.46 5.49 -8.22
N VAL A 78 -18.79 6.62 -8.43
CA VAL A 78 -19.07 7.87 -7.68
C VAL A 78 -19.24 9.06 -8.61
N SER A 79 -20.23 9.89 -8.31
CA SER A 79 -20.41 11.22 -8.87
C SER A 79 -20.16 12.30 -7.83
N TYR A 80 -19.62 13.43 -8.26
CA TYR A 80 -19.05 14.48 -7.43
C TYR A 80 -19.30 15.88 -7.99
N ILE A 81 -19.53 16.85 -7.11
CA ILE A 81 -19.56 18.29 -7.43
C ILE A 81 -18.67 19.00 -6.42
N LEU A 82 -17.78 19.87 -6.89
CA LEU A 82 -16.96 20.75 -6.04
C LEU A 82 -17.47 22.18 -6.14
N LEU A 83 -17.76 22.83 -5.01
CA LEU A 83 -18.22 24.21 -4.93
C LEU A 83 -17.26 25.04 -4.09
N SER A 84 -17.30 26.37 -4.24
CA SER A 84 -16.43 27.27 -3.47
C SER A 84 -16.83 27.32 -2.00
N ASP A 85 -18.15 27.33 -1.77
CA ASP A 85 -18.77 27.68 -0.50
C ASP A 85 -19.61 26.53 0.08
N GLU A 86 -19.66 26.46 1.40
CA GLU A 86 -20.37 25.41 2.13
C GLU A 86 -21.88 25.61 2.10
N THR A 87 -22.33 26.86 2.10
CA THR A 87 -23.75 27.22 2.08
C THR A 87 -24.34 26.98 0.69
N GLU A 88 -23.61 27.32 -0.37
CA GLU A 88 -23.89 26.90 -1.74
C GLU A 88 -23.99 25.37 -1.83
N ALA A 89 -23.05 24.62 -1.24
CA ALA A 89 -23.09 23.17 -1.24
C ALA A 89 -24.28 22.58 -0.48
N ARG A 90 -24.66 23.15 0.68
CA ARG A 90 -25.90 22.79 1.40
C ARG A 90 -27.15 23.02 0.55
N GLN A 91 -27.23 24.16 -0.15
CA GLN A 91 -28.36 24.48 -1.03
C GLN A 91 -28.45 23.49 -2.21
N TRP A 92 -27.33 23.12 -2.82
CA TRP A 92 -27.30 22.11 -3.87
C TRP A 92 -27.70 20.72 -3.37
N ILE A 93 -27.21 20.27 -2.21
CA ILE A 93 -27.65 19.00 -1.61
C ILE A 93 -29.18 18.96 -1.45
N ALA A 94 -29.81 20.04 -0.98
CA ALA A 94 -31.26 20.13 -0.88
C ALA A 94 -31.95 20.02 -2.25
N ARG A 95 -31.53 20.83 -3.23
CA ARG A 95 -32.09 20.82 -4.61
C ARG A 95 -31.97 19.46 -5.28
N LEU A 96 -30.81 18.83 -5.18
CA LEU A 96 -30.51 17.53 -5.79
C LEU A 96 -31.34 16.41 -5.14
N ARG A 97 -31.53 16.44 -3.82
CA ARG A 97 -32.42 15.50 -3.11
C ARG A 97 -33.90 15.72 -3.41
N SER A 98 -34.29 16.94 -3.81
CA SER A 98 -35.61 17.25 -4.36
C SER A 98 -35.77 16.94 -5.86
N GLY A 99 -34.80 16.24 -6.49
CA GLY A 99 -34.90 15.77 -7.87
C GLY A 99 -34.23 16.65 -8.93
N ALA A 100 -33.48 17.69 -8.56
CA ALA A 100 -32.67 18.43 -9.54
C ALA A 100 -31.59 17.53 -10.17
N SER A 101 -31.34 17.69 -11.47
CA SER A 101 -30.34 16.89 -12.18
C SER A 101 -28.92 17.16 -11.67
N PHE A 102 -28.31 16.13 -11.07
CA PHE A 102 -26.90 16.14 -10.65
C PHE A 102 -25.96 16.38 -11.83
N GLU A 103 -26.29 15.84 -13.01
CA GLU A 103 -25.45 15.99 -14.20
C GLU A 103 -25.40 17.45 -14.65
N LYS A 104 -26.56 18.11 -14.70
CA LYS A 104 -26.68 19.53 -15.04
C LYS A 104 -25.98 20.40 -14.00
N ALA A 105 -26.25 20.18 -12.71
CA ALA A 105 -25.60 20.91 -11.62
C ALA A 105 -24.07 20.77 -11.65
N ALA A 106 -23.55 19.58 -11.97
CA ALA A 106 -22.12 19.36 -12.10
C ALA A 106 -21.52 20.13 -13.28
N ARG A 107 -22.17 20.12 -14.45
CA ARG A 107 -21.71 20.85 -15.65
C ARG A 107 -21.70 22.36 -15.45
N GLU A 108 -22.70 22.89 -14.76
CA GLU A 108 -22.90 24.34 -14.60
C GLU A 108 -22.16 24.93 -13.39
N HIS A 109 -21.97 24.16 -12.31
CA HIS A 109 -21.45 24.67 -11.04
C HIS A 109 -20.20 23.96 -10.49
N SER A 110 -19.85 22.75 -10.96
CA SER A 110 -18.67 22.06 -10.41
C SER A 110 -17.38 22.77 -10.81
N ARG A 111 -16.60 23.17 -9.81
CA ARG A 111 -15.24 23.71 -9.95
C ARG A 111 -14.18 22.64 -10.17
N HIS A 112 -14.54 21.35 -10.09
CA HIS A 112 -13.61 20.24 -10.31
C HIS A 112 -13.65 19.82 -11.80
N PRO A 113 -12.59 20.07 -12.59
CA PRO A 113 -12.65 20.07 -14.06
C PRO A 113 -13.16 18.76 -14.68
N LEU A 114 -12.68 17.61 -14.19
CA LEU A 114 -13.11 16.30 -14.69
C LEU A 114 -14.61 16.08 -14.46
N SER A 115 -15.09 16.28 -13.23
CA SER A 115 -16.51 16.11 -12.92
C SER A 115 -17.40 17.13 -13.62
N ALA A 116 -16.93 18.36 -13.85
CA ALA A 116 -17.70 19.37 -14.59
C ALA A 116 -17.94 18.90 -16.03
N LYS A 117 -16.87 18.44 -16.70
CA LYS A 117 -16.94 17.92 -18.07
C LYS A 117 -17.76 16.63 -18.17
N GLU A 118 -17.63 15.72 -17.23
CA GLU A 118 -18.25 14.38 -17.26
C GLU A 118 -19.60 14.30 -16.54
N GLY A 119 -20.23 15.43 -16.23
CA GLY A 119 -21.59 15.44 -15.66
C GLY A 119 -21.67 14.86 -14.24
N GLY A 120 -20.65 15.16 -13.45
CA GLY A 120 -20.46 14.71 -12.07
C GLY A 120 -19.58 13.48 -11.95
N LYS A 121 -19.51 12.63 -12.97
CA LYS A 121 -18.88 11.31 -12.88
C LYS A 121 -17.38 11.43 -12.56
N LEU A 122 -16.92 10.72 -11.52
CA LEU A 122 -15.50 10.48 -11.27
C LEU A 122 -15.02 9.17 -11.90
N GLY A 123 -15.92 8.19 -12.01
CA GLY A 123 -15.61 6.84 -12.50
C GLY A 123 -15.83 5.78 -11.41
N THR A 124 -15.27 4.59 -11.65
CA THR A 124 -15.34 3.45 -10.74
C THR A 124 -13.95 3.12 -10.21
N PHE A 125 -13.77 3.11 -8.89
CA PHE A 125 -12.47 2.86 -8.27
C PHE A 125 -12.58 1.96 -7.03
N ALA A 126 -11.53 1.15 -6.81
CA ALA A 126 -11.40 0.28 -5.65
C ALA A 126 -11.26 1.07 -4.33
N THR A 127 -11.62 0.45 -3.20
CA THR A 127 -11.55 1.04 -1.85
C THR A 127 -10.24 1.80 -1.57
N CYS A 128 -9.10 1.21 -1.91
CA CYS A 128 -7.76 1.80 -1.68
C CYS A 128 -7.48 3.10 -2.46
N ARG A 129 -8.26 3.42 -3.50
CA ARG A 129 -8.11 4.65 -4.30
C ARG A 129 -8.79 5.85 -3.66
N TRP A 130 -9.54 5.64 -2.59
CA TRP A 130 -10.26 6.67 -1.84
C TRP A 130 -9.59 6.93 -0.49
N ALA A 131 -9.62 8.18 -0.03
CA ALA A 131 -9.24 8.48 1.35
C ALA A 131 -10.19 7.77 2.33
N ARG A 132 -9.67 7.35 3.50
CA ARG A 132 -10.43 6.54 4.48
C ARG A 132 -11.78 7.17 4.84
N ASP A 133 -11.81 8.48 5.05
CA ASP A 133 -13.03 9.19 5.45
C ASP A 133 -14.04 9.30 4.29
N THR A 134 -13.57 9.26 3.04
CA THR A 134 -14.41 9.11 1.84
C THR A 134 -14.95 7.69 1.72
N VAL A 135 -14.18 6.65 2.07
CA VAL A 135 -14.72 5.28 2.14
C VAL A 135 -15.85 5.21 3.18
N GLN A 136 -15.60 5.74 4.39
CA GLN A 136 -16.58 5.75 5.48
C GLN A 136 -17.89 6.46 5.10
N LEU A 137 -17.84 7.59 4.38
CA LEU A 137 -19.08 8.25 3.93
C LEU A 137 -19.79 7.45 2.83
N LEU A 138 -19.05 6.87 1.87
CA LEU A 138 -19.64 6.07 0.79
C LEU A 138 -20.30 4.79 1.33
N ASP A 139 -19.73 4.18 2.37
CA ASP A 139 -20.31 3.03 3.07
C ASP A 139 -21.65 3.33 3.76
N THR A 140 -21.98 4.60 4.05
CA THR A 140 -23.30 4.99 4.57
C THR A 140 -24.39 5.11 3.51
N LEU A 141 -24.03 5.06 2.22
CA LEU A 141 -24.93 5.33 1.10
C LEU A 141 -25.41 4.06 0.42
N LYS A 142 -26.65 4.12 -0.08
CA LYS A 142 -27.16 3.18 -1.10
C LYS A 142 -26.93 3.75 -2.51
N PRO A 143 -26.84 2.91 -3.55
CA PRO A 143 -26.82 3.39 -4.95
C PRO A 143 -27.93 4.41 -5.23
N GLY A 144 -27.57 5.47 -5.97
CA GLY A 144 -28.39 6.65 -6.23
C GLY A 144 -28.40 7.72 -5.14
N GLN A 145 -27.94 7.43 -3.90
CA GLN A 145 -28.02 8.38 -2.79
C GLN A 145 -26.89 9.42 -2.78
N ILE A 146 -27.25 10.63 -2.37
CA ILE A 146 -26.37 11.77 -2.17
C ILE A 146 -26.03 11.89 -0.68
N TYR A 147 -24.76 12.09 -0.35
CA TYR A 147 -24.33 12.31 1.02
C TYR A 147 -24.97 13.57 1.62
N ALA A 148 -25.45 13.45 2.86
CA ALA A 148 -26.36 14.43 3.44
C ALA A 148 -25.70 15.77 3.83
N LYS A 149 -24.36 15.85 3.81
CA LYS A 149 -23.58 17.01 4.26
C LYS A 149 -22.50 17.34 3.21
N PRO A 150 -22.13 18.62 3.01
CA PRO A 150 -20.93 18.95 2.26
C PRO A 150 -19.70 18.35 2.95
N VAL A 151 -18.71 17.95 2.17
CA VAL A 151 -17.43 17.41 2.65
C VAL A 151 -16.35 18.43 2.37
N LYS A 152 -15.54 18.79 3.37
CA LYS A 152 -14.47 19.78 3.15
C LYS A 152 -13.39 19.19 2.23
N ALA A 153 -13.07 19.91 1.16
CA ALA A 153 -11.97 19.60 0.26
C ALA A 153 -10.93 20.74 0.28
N SER A 154 -9.71 20.47 -0.15
CA SER A 154 -8.63 21.48 -0.25
C SER A 154 -9.04 22.69 -1.09
N ALA A 155 -9.70 22.45 -2.22
CA ALA A 155 -10.13 23.49 -3.17
C ALA A 155 -11.59 23.99 -2.96
N GLY A 156 -12.28 23.61 -1.87
CA GLY A 156 -13.68 24.01 -1.65
C GLY A 156 -14.49 23.02 -0.82
N TRP A 157 -15.69 22.71 -1.28
CA TRP A 157 -16.67 21.83 -0.63
C TRP A 157 -17.28 20.84 -1.62
N GLY A 158 -17.17 19.56 -1.29
CA GLY A 158 -17.58 18.44 -2.12
C GLY A 158 -18.99 17.93 -1.80
N ILE A 159 -19.76 17.61 -2.83
CA ILE A 159 -21.01 16.85 -2.75
C ILE A 159 -20.77 15.50 -3.42
N TYR A 160 -21.00 14.40 -2.71
CA TYR A 160 -20.83 13.04 -3.21
C TYR A 160 -22.18 12.37 -3.46
N ARG A 161 -22.28 11.62 -4.56
CA ARG A 161 -23.35 10.65 -4.82
C ARG A 161 -22.73 9.29 -5.10
N LEU A 162 -23.22 8.25 -4.43
CA LEU A 162 -22.88 6.88 -4.77
C LEU A 162 -23.76 6.44 -5.94
N ASP A 163 -23.16 6.20 -7.11
CA ASP A 163 -23.91 5.75 -8.29
C ASP A 163 -24.13 4.23 -8.25
N ALA A 164 -23.08 3.48 -7.90
CA ALA A 164 -23.11 2.04 -7.72
C ALA A 164 -22.01 1.58 -6.75
N VAL A 165 -22.21 0.43 -6.12
CA VAL A 165 -21.20 -0.28 -5.33
C VAL A 165 -21.28 -1.77 -5.63
N LYS A 166 -20.13 -2.42 -5.78
CA LYS A 166 -20.01 -3.88 -5.90
C LYS A 166 -18.81 -4.37 -5.09
N ALA A 167 -18.76 -5.66 -4.77
CA ALA A 167 -17.52 -6.27 -4.29
C ALA A 167 -16.42 -6.11 -5.35
N LEU A 168 -15.17 -5.94 -4.89
CA LEU A 168 -14.02 -6.22 -5.75
C LEU A 168 -13.86 -7.74 -5.79
N GLU A 169 -13.84 -8.30 -6.98
CA GLU A 169 -13.63 -9.74 -7.20
C GLU A 169 -12.21 -9.95 -7.76
N PRO A 170 -11.51 -11.03 -7.35
CA PRO A 170 -10.23 -11.39 -7.95
C PRO A 170 -10.43 -11.86 -9.40
N ILE A 171 -9.44 -11.64 -10.26
CA ILE A 171 -9.38 -12.31 -11.56
C ILE A 171 -9.29 -13.84 -11.38
N SER A 172 -9.63 -14.63 -12.39
CA SER A 172 -9.56 -16.09 -12.29
C SER A 172 -8.12 -16.59 -12.10
N TYR A 173 -7.95 -17.78 -11.51
CA TYR A 173 -6.63 -18.41 -11.33
C TYR A 173 -5.85 -18.52 -12.65
N ALA A 174 -6.53 -18.87 -13.75
CA ALA A 174 -5.90 -18.97 -15.07
C ALA A 174 -5.35 -17.62 -15.55
N GLN A 175 -6.15 -16.56 -15.48
CA GLN A 175 -5.73 -15.20 -15.83
C GLN A 175 -4.63 -14.69 -14.90
N TYR A 176 -4.70 -15.01 -13.61
CA TYR A 176 -3.66 -14.65 -12.64
C TYR A 176 -2.34 -15.34 -12.95
N LYS A 177 -2.35 -16.67 -13.18
CA LYS A 177 -1.16 -17.44 -13.57
C LYS A 177 -0.56 -16.92 -14.86
N GLU A 178 -1.37 -16.64 -15.88
CA GLU A 178 -0.93 -16.05 -17.15
C GLU A 178 -0.26 -14.70 -16.92
N GLN A 179 -0.93 -13.76 -16.25
CA GLN A 179 -0.42 -12.41 -16.00
C GLN A 179 0.79 -12.37 -15.07
N LEU A 180 0.91 -13.30 -14.12
CA LEU A 180 2.05 -13.44 -13.23
C LEU A 180 3.28 -13.91 -14.01
N LEU A 181 3.13 -14.95 -14.85
CA LEU A 181 4.20 -15.49 -15.68
C LEU A 181 4.66 -14.51 -16.76
N SER A 182 3.77 -13.65 -17.27
CA SER A 182 4.13 -12.57 -18.20
C SER A 182 4.54 -11.26 -17.53
N ALA A 183 4.66 -11.22 -16.19
CA ALA A 183 4.93 -10.01 -15.40
C ALA A 183 3.96 -8.82 -15.62
N THR A 184 2.76 -9.07 -16.17
CA THR A 184 1.75 -8.05 -16.46
C THR A 184 0.68 -7.92 -15.38
N PHE A 185 0.71 -8.77 -14.35
CA PHE A 185 -0.28 -8.77 -13.27
C PHE A 185 -0.29 -7.43 -12.52
N LYS A 186 -1.42 -6.71 -12.63
CA LYS A 186 -1.63 -5.40 -12.00
C LYS A 186 -2.87 -5.45 -11.10
N PRO A 187 -2.70 -5.45 -9.77
CA PRO A 187 -3.81 -5.49 -8.83
C PRO A 187 -4.52 -4.11 -8.77
N GLU A 188 -5.83 -4.11 -8.56
CA GLU A 188 -6.62 -2.86 -8.37
C GLU A 188 -6.17 -2.06 -7.14
N CYS A 189 -5.58 -2.74 -6.16
CA CYS A 189 -5.07 -2.14 -4.93
C CYS A 189 -3.65 -2.61 -4.60
N PRO A 190 -2.84 -1.78 -3.92
CA PRO A 190 -1.54 -2.20 -3.42
C PRO A 190 -1.68 -3.42 -2.51
N TRP A 191 -0.94 -4.47 -2.85
CA TRP A 191 -0.73 -5.65 -2.03
C TRP A 191 0.74 -6.08 -2.25
N VAL A 192 1.26 -6.88 -1.32
CA VAL A 192 2.60 -7.47 -1.43
C VAL A 192 2.42 -8.98 -1.51
N PRO A 193 2.99 -9.66 -2.51
CA PRO A 193 2.93 -11.12 -2.57
C PRO A 193 3.68 -11.72 -1.37
N PRO A 194 3.15 -12.77 -0.73
CA PRO A 194 3.77 -13.38 0.46
C PRO A 194 5.07 -14.12 0.12
N VAL A 195 5.27 -14.47 -1.16
CA VAL A 195 6.47 -15.15 -1.66
C VAL A 195 7.14 -14.23 -2.68
N THR A 196 8.44 -14.01 -2.54
CA THR A 196 9.25 -13.34 -3.57
C THR A 196 9.50 -14.32 -4.71
N VAL A 197 8.56 -14.41 -5.63
CA VAL A 197 8.71 -15.24 -6.82
C VAL A 197 9.69 -14.58 -7.80
N GLY A 198 10.59 -15.39 -8.39
CA GLY A 198 11.66 -14.98 -9.32
C GLY A 198 11.21 -14.49 -10.69
N VAL A 199 10.04 -13.84 -10.77
CA VAL A 199 9.58 -13.11 -11.96
C VAL A 199 10.36 -11.79 -12.04
N PRO A 200 10.98 -11.45 -13.19
CA PRO A 200 11.46 -10.10 -13.44
C PRO A 200 10.28 -9.13 -13.42
N ARG A 201 10.14 -8.36 -12.33
CA ARG A 201 9.20 -7.25 -12.25
C ARG A 201 9.92 -6.01 -12.77
N GLU A 202 9.28 -5.24 -13.66
CA GLU A 202 9.76 -3.90 -14.00
C GLU A 202 9.85 -3.04 -12.71
N PRO A 203 10.90 -2.19 -12.61
CA PRO A 203 11.13 -1.34 -11.44
C PRO A 203 10.13 -0.18 -11.27
#